data_AF-X1QR67-F1
#
_entry.id   AF-X1QR67-F1
#
_cell.length_a   1.000
_cell.length_b   1.000
_cell.length_c   1.000
_cell.angle_alpha   90.00
_cell.angle_beta   90.00
_cell.angle_gamma   90.00
#
_symmetry.space_group_name_H-M   'P 1'
#
loop_
_entity.id
_entity.type
_entity.pdbx_description
1 polymer ?
#
loop_
_entity_poly.entity_id
_entity_poly.type
_entity_poly.pdbx_seq_one_letter_code
_entity_poly.pdbx_strand_id
1 'polypeptide(L)'
;TGFRSVNVAMRKLFGLYACVRPCKSYQGIKSRYSNIDLVIIRENTEDLYAGIEFKKGEMETEELINFIKEKKDTRIRSDSGISIKPISVTGSENIVRFAFEYARKNNRKKVTAVHKANIMKYSDGLFLEVFKKVASKYDDIESEDRIVDNMCMQLVQKPELYDVLVLP
;
A
#
# COMPACT_ATOMS: atom_id res chain seq x y z
N THR A 1 -6.48 -26.54 0.37
CA THR A 1 -6.46 -25.56 1.48
C THR A 1 -5.04 -25.08 1.67
N GLY A 2 -4.72 -23.89 1.13
CA GLY A 2 -3.36 -23.35 1.15
C GLY A 2 -2.90 -23.01 2.57
N PHE A 3 -1.60 -23.15 2.83
CA PHE A 3 -0.98 -22.85 4.12
C PHE A 3 -1.32 -21.40 4.54
N ARG A 4 -2.18 -21.22 5.54
CA ARG A 4 -2.42 -19.89 6.13
C ARG A 4 -1.13 -19.46 6.82
N SER A 5 -0.46 -18.45 6.28
CA SER A 5 0.76 -17.90 6.89
C SER A 5 0.47 -17.51 8.34
N VAL A 6 1.22 -18.10 9.29
CA VAL A 6 1.10 -17.80 10.72
C VAL A 6 1.25 -16.30 10.98
N ASN A 7 2.12 -15.63 10.23
CA ASN A 7 2.31 -14.18 10.30
C ASN A 7 1.04 -13.41 9.90
N VAL A 8 0.36 -13.82 8.82
CA VAL A 8 -0.91 -13.20 8.40
C VAL A 8 -2.00 -13.42 9.45
N ALA A 9 -2.07 -14.62 10.03
CA ALA A 9 -3.02 -14.94 11.09
C ALA A 9 -2.79 -14.07 12.34
N MET A 10 -1.54 -13.95 12.81
CA MET A 10 -1.19 -13.11 13.96
C MET A 10 -1.51 -11.62 13.70
N ARG A 11 -1.22 -11.11 12.51
CA ARG A 11 -1.53 -9.72 12.16
C ARG A 11 -3.02 -9.42 12.25
N LYS A 12 -3.86 -10.32 11.73
CA LYS A 12 -5.31 -10.17 11.81
C LYS A 12 -5.82 -10.32 13.24
N LEU A 13 -5.32 -11.32 13.98
CA LEU A 13 -5.74 -11.58 15.37
C LEU A 13 -5.47 -10.40 16.30
N PHE A 14 -4.30 -9.77 16.18
CA PHE A 14 -3.88 -8.67 17.05
C PHE A 14 -4.13 -7.28 16.46
N GLY A 15 -4.78 -7.18 15.29
CA GLY A 15 -5.04 -5.90 14.64
C GLY A 15 -3.76 -5.13 14.29
N LEU A 16 -2.68 -5.82 13.92
CA LEU A 16 -1.38 -5.21 13.56
C LEU A 16 -1.42 -4.66 12.12
N TYR A 17 -2.15 -3.56 11.95
CA TYR A 17 -2.46 -2.97 10.64
C TYR A 17 -1.29 -2.22 9.99
N ALA A 18 -0.32 -1.72 10.77
CA ALA A 18 0.81 -0.97 10.25
C ALA A 18 2.09 -1.83 10.18
N CYS A 19 2.67 -1.96 8.99
CA CYS A 19 4.02 -2.48 8.79
C CYS A 19 5.01 -1.32 8.70
N VAL A 20 5.90 -1.19 9.69
CA VAL A 20 6.93 -0.13 9.72
C VAL A 20 8.29 -0.73 9.35
N ARG A 21 8.97 -0.13 8.38
CA ARG A 21 10.28 -0.59 7.88
C ARG A 21 11.24 0.60 7.72
N PRO A 22 12.06 0.88 8.74
CA PRO A 22 13.16 1.82 8.62
C PRO A 22 14.22 1.30 7.64
N CYS A 23 14.64 2.15 6.72
CA CYS A 23 15.67 1.87 5.72
C CYS A 23 16.73 2.96 5.82
N LYS A 24 17.84 2.66 6.51
CA LYS A 24 18.92 3.61 6.71
C LYS A 24 20.29 3.07 6.32
N SER A 25 21.15 3.95 5.83
CA SER A 25 22.56 3.68 5.62
C SER A 25 23.28 3.58 6.96
N TYR A 26 24.17 2.60 7.10
CA TYR A 26 25.04 2.46 8.26
C TYR A 26 26.50 2.63 7.84
N GLN A 27 27.25 3.39 8.63
CA GLN A 27 28.68 3.58 8.41
C GLN A 27 29.41 2.22 8.40
N GLY A 28 30.33 2.04 7.46
CA GLY A 28 31.09 0.79 7.29
C GLY A 28 30.41 -0.28 6.45
N ILE A 29 29.11 -0.15 6.14
CA ILE A 29 28.44 -1.07 5.21
C ILE A 29 28.65 -0.60 3.76
N LYS A 30 29.25 -1.45 2.93
CA LYS A 30 29.39 -1.19 1.49
C LYS A 30 28.01 -1.21 0.83
N SER A 31 27.60 -0.07 0.28
CA SER A 31 26.33 0.10 -0.42
C SER A 31 26.52 0.96 -1.67
N ARG A 32 25.61 0.85 -2.63
CA ARG A 32 25.55 1.76 -3.79
C ARG A 32 25.12 3.17 -3.39
N TYR A 33 24.41 3.30 -2.27
CA TYR A 33 23.87 4.56 -1.76
C TYR A 33 24.42 4.86 -0.37
N SER A 34 24.70 6.13 -0.12
CA SER A 34 25.08 6.68 1.18
C SER A 34 23.99 7.62 1.70
N ASN A 35 24.00 7.89 3.01
CA ASN A 35 23.14 8.88 3.66
C ASN A 35 21.63 8.68 3.42
N ILE A 36 21.20 7.42 3.31
CA ILE A 36 19.77 7.10 3.24
C ILE A 36 19.23 7.04 4.66
N ASP A 37 18.08 7.68 4.89
CA ASP A 37 17.31 7.53 6.11
C ASP A 37 15.84 7.79 5.80
N LEU A 38 15.12 6.73 5.44
CA LEU A 38 13.70 6.78 5.17
C LEU A 38 12.96 5.67 5.92
N VAL A 39 11.66 5.83 6.09
CA VAL A 39 10.81 4.83 6.74
C VAL A 39 9.63 4.51 5.84
N ILE A 40 9.46 3.24 5.54
CA ILE A 40 8.29 2.75 4.80
C ILE A 40 7.23 2.32 5.81
N ILE A 41 6.05 2.91 5.71
CA ILE A 41 4.86 2.58 6.48
C ILE A 41 3.82 2.04 5.50
N ARG A 42 3.42 0.79 5.70
CA ARG A 42 2.54 0.08 4.77
C ARG A 42 1.33 -0.48 5.50
N GLU A 43 0.14 -0.28 4.94
CA GLU A 43 -1.08 -0.97 5.36
C GLU A 43 -0.88 -2.49 5.15
N ASN A 44 -1.35 -3.30 6.10
CA ASN A 44 -0.95 -4.70 6.19
C ASN A 44 -2.11 -5.66 6.42
N THR A 45 -3.35 -5.20 6.20
CA THR A 45 -4.57 -5.98 6.43
C THR A 45 -5.42 -6.18 5.17
N GLU A 46 -5.35 -5.28 4.19
CA GLU A 46 -6.14 -5.27 2.97
C GLU A 46 -5.27 -5.53 1.72
N ASP A 47 -5.67 -4.95 0.57
CA ASP A 47 -5.05 -5.13 -0.74
C ASP A 47 -5.06 -6.61 -1.19
N LEU A 48 -4.33 -6.95 -2.26
CA LEU A 48 -4.14 -8.30 -2.76
C LEU A 48 -3.58 -9.26 -1.68
N TYR A 49 -2.92 -8.72 -0.66
CA TYR A 49 -2.39 -9.49 0.47
C TYR A 49 -3.48 -9.99 1.43
N ALA A 50 -4.73 -9.53 1.28
CA ALA A 50 -5.88 -10.09 1.98
C ALA A 50 -6.11 -11.58 1.64
N GLY A 51 -5.63 -12.03 0.47
CA GLY A 51 -5.69 -13.42 0.02
C GLY A 51 -7.08 -13.86 -0.43
N ILE A 52 -7.89 -12.91 -0.95
CA ILE A 52 -9.20 -13.19 -1.52
C ILE A 52 -9.00 -13.63 -2.98
N GLU A 53 -8.88 -14.94 -3.18
CA GLU A 53 -8.50 -15.55 -4.45
C GLU A 53 -9.47 -16.65 -4.87
N PHE A 54 -9.75 -16.70 -6.18
CA PHE A 54 -10.63 -17.65 -6.84
C PHE A 54 -9.81 -18.42 -7.88
N LYS A 55 -9.79 -19.75 -7.76
CA LYS A 55 -8.91 -20.62 -8.55
C LYS A 55 -9.53 -20.93 -9.91
N LYS A 56 -8.70 -20.87 -10.97
CA LYS A 56 -9.10 -21.25 -12.33
C LYS A 56 -9.78 -22.62 -12.36
N GLY A 57 -10.92 -22.69 -13.07
CA GLY A 57 -11.65 -23.93 -13.34
C GLY A 57 -12.54 -24.42 -12.21
N GLU A 58 -12.59 -23.69 -11.08
CA GLU A 58 -13.57 -23.94 -10.03
C GLU A 58 -14.90 -23.23 -10.37
N MET A 59 -16.03 -23.86 -10.01
CA MET A 59 -17.39 -23.36 -10.30
C MET A 59 -17.61 -21.93 -9.76
N GLU A 60 -17.16 -21.65 -8.53
CA GLU A 60 -17.23 -20.32 -7.91
C GLU A 60 -16.51 -19.22 -8.72
N THR A 61 -15.42 -19.57 -9.41
CA THR A 61 -14.64 -18.65 -10.23
C THR A 61 -15.36 -18.35 -11.54
N GLU A 62 -15.98 -19.37 -12.15
CA GLU A 62 -16.78 -19.21 -13.35
C GLU A 62 -18.02 -18.34 -13.10
N GLU A 63 -18.71 -18.57 -11.98
CA GLU A 63 -19.83 -17.75 -11.52
C GLU A 63 -19.41 -16.28 -11.32
N LEU A 64 -18.27 -16.04 -10.67
CA LEU A 64 -17.73 -14.69 -10.49
C LEU A 64 -17.40 -14.01 -11.83
N ILE A 65 -16.79 -14.74 -12.77
CA ILE A 65 -16.47 -14.23 -14.10
C ILE A 65 -17.75 -13.84 -14.84
N ASN A 66 -18.79 -14.68 -14.78
CA ASN A 66 -20.06 -14.42 -15.43
C ASN A 66 -20.78 -13.21 -14.79
N PHE A 67 -20.80 -13.14 -13.47
CA PHE A 67 -21.31 -11.98 -12.73
C PHE A 67 -20.64 -10.67 -13.16
N ILE A 68 -19.31 -10.66 -13.30
CA ILE A 68 -18.59 -9.45 -13.73
C ILE A 68 -18.94 -9.09 -15.17
N LYS A 69 -19.04 -10.05 -16.08
CA LYS A 69 -19.43 -9.82 -17.49
C LYS A 69 -20.82 -9.20 -17.61
N GLU A 70 -21.76 -9.57 -16.73
CA GLU A 70 -23.11 -8.99 -16.70
C GLU A 70 -23.12 -7.55 -16.18
N LYS A 71 -22.26 -7.22 -15.22
CA LYS A 71 -22.24 -5.91 -14.55
C LYS A 71 -21.33 -4.89 -15.21
N LYS A 72 -20.29 -5.34 -15.91
CA LYS A 72 -19.30 -4.48 -16.57
C LYS A 72 -18.99 -5.04 -17.94
N ASP A 73 -18.86 -4.14 -18.90
CA ASP A 73 -18.33 -4.48 -20.23
C ASP A 73 -16.82 -4.74 -20.11
N THR A 74 -16.47 -5.90 -19.55
CA THR A 74 -15.09 -6.30 -19.28
C THR A 74 -14.92 -7.76 -19.63
N ARG A 75 -13.91 -8.04 -20.46
CA ARG A 75 -13.60 -9.40 -20.90
C ARG A 75 -12.57 -10.02 -19.97
N ILE A 76 -13.05 -10.86 -19.06
CA ILE A 76 -12.20 -11.79 -18.31
C ILE A 76 -12.21 -13.13 -19.04
N ARG A 77 -11.02 -13.68 -19.31
CA ARG A 77 -10.88 -14.99 -19.97
C ARG A 77 -11.33 -16.09 -19.01
N SER A 78 -12.03 -17.12 -19.52
CA SER A 78 -12.54 -18.24 -18.71
C SER A 78 -11.44 -19.05 -18.03
N ASP A 79 -10.20 -18.96 -18.53
CA ASP A 79 -9.04 -19.65 -18.00
C ASP A 79 -8.23 -18.81 -17.00
N SER A 80 -8.85 -17.79 -16.40
CA SER A 80 -8.22 -16.89 -15.41
C SER A 80 -8.41 -17.40 -13.97
N GLY A 81 -7.39 -17.20 -13.13
CA GLY A 81 -7.60 -17.05 -11.68
C GLY A 81 -7.90 -15.59 -11.35
N ILE A 82 -8.68 -15.34 -10.30
CA ILE A 82 -9.13 -13.99 -9.93
C ILE A 82 -8.69 -13.65 -8.52
N SER A 83 -8.12 -12.47 -8.33
CA SER A 83 -7.84 -11.89 -7.01
C SER A 83 -8.67 -10.64 -6.81
N ILE A 84 -9.21 -10.44 -5.62
CA ILE A 84 -9.93 -9.23 -5.25
C ILE A 84 -9.01 -8.31 -4.45
N LYS A 85 -8.91 -7.05 -4.87
CA LYS A 85 -8.15 -5.99 -4.20
C LYS A 85 -9.11 -5.03 -3.47
N PRO A 86 -9.46 -5.28 -2.20
CA PRO A 86 -10.17 -4.30 -1.40
C PRO A 86 -9.20 -3.23 -0.87
N ILE A 87 -9.63 -1.97 -0.88
CA ILE A 87 -9.03 -0.87 -0.12
C ILE A 87 -10.18 -0.10 0.49
N SER A 88 -10.16 0.12 1.81
CA SER A 88 -11.20 0.82 2.55
C SER A 88 -10.77 2.21 3.02
N VAL A 89 -11.75 3.07 3.29
CA VAL A 89 -11.54 4.37 3.92
C VAL A 89 -10.94 4.19 5.31
N THR A 90 -11.42 3.19 6.07
CA THR A 90 -10.97 2.90 7.43
C THR A 90 -9.49 2.49 7.47
N GLY A 91 -9.08 1.54 6.61
CA GLY A 91 -7.69 1.09 6.51
C GLY A 91 -6.78 2.24 6.09
N SER A 92 -7.20 2.99 5.06
CA SER A 92 -6.47 4.15 4.54
C SER A 92 -6.31 5.26 5.59
N GLU A 93 -7.37 5.63 6.31
CA GLU A 93 -7.31 6.69 7.32
C GLU A 93 -6.41 6.28 8.49
N ASN A 94 -6.51 5.03 8.95
CA ASN A 94 -5.68 4.51 10.03
C ASN A 94 -4.19 4.55 9.68
N ILE A 95 -3.80 4.04 8.50
CA ILE A 95 -2.40 3.98 8.12
C ILE A 95 -1.82 5.36 7.82
N VAL A 96 -2.58 6.25 7.17
CA VAL A 96 -2.13 7.60 6.88
C VAL A 96 -1.97 8.40 8.17
N ARG A 97 -2.95 8.36 9.07
CA ARG A 97 -2.85 9.01 10.38
C ARG A 97 -1.65 8.47 11.16
N PHE A 98 -1.47 7.15 11.18
CA PHE A 98 -0.31 6.52 11.79
C PHE A 98 1.01 7.07 11.20
N ALA A 99 1.10 7.24 9.89
CA ALA A 99 2.30 7.76 9.23
C ALA A 99 2.62 9.21 9.63
N PHE A 100 1.62 10.09 9.69
CA PHE A 100 1.82 11.47 10.15
C PHE A 100 2.16 11.56 11.64
N GLU A 101 1.49 10.79 12.49
CA GLU A 101 1.82 10.74 13.92
C GLU A 101 3.21 10.12 14.16
N TYR A 102 3.59 9.12 13.37
CA TYR A 102 4.94 8.57 13.37
C TYR A 102 5.95 9.65 12.98
N ALA A 103 5.64 10.45 11.94
CA ALA A 103 6.52 11.50 11.48
C ALA A 103 6.77 12.54 12.59
N ARG A 104 5.71 13.06 13.22
CA ARG A 104 5.80 13.98 14.37
C ARG A 104 6.62 13.40 15.51
N LYS A 105 6.29 12.18 15.96
CA LYS A 105 6.96 11.53 17.11
C LYS A 105 8.45 11.26 16.88
N ASN A 106 8.87 11.12 15.63
CA ASN A 106 10.24 10.79 15.27
C ASN A 106 10.98 11.97 14.60
N ASN A 107 10.46 13.20 14.73
CA ASN A 107 11.05 14.42 14.16
C ASN A 107 11.29 14.37 12.64
N ARG A 108 10.51 13.54 11.94
CA ARG A 108 10.48 13.47 10.47
C ARG A 108 9.76 14.70 9.93
N LYS A 109 10.06 15.08 8.70
CA LYS A 109 9.60 16.34 8.10
C LYS A 109 8.64 16.15 6.94
N LYS A 110 8.66 14.98 6.30
CA LYS A 110 7.85 14.73 5.11
C LYS A 110 7.19 13.36 5.09
N VAL A 111 5.94 13.31 4.65
CA VAL A 111 5.19 12.08 4.35
C VAL A 111 4.79 12.06 2.88
N THR A 112 5.21 11.03 2.15
CA THR A 112 4.88 10.83 0.74
C THR A 112 3.94 9.64 0.57
N ALA A 113 2.75 9.87 0.02
CA ALA A 113 1.85 8.78 -0.38
C ALA A 113 2.30 8.13 -1.67
N VAL A 114 2.37 6.79 -1.69
CA VAL A 114 2.71 6.02 -2.90
C VAL A 114 1.51 5.20 -3.35
N HIS A 115 1.09 5.38 -4.61
CA HIS A 115 -0.15 4.81 -5.13
C HIS A 115 -0.09 4.56 -6.64
N LYS A 116 -1.10 3.93 -7.25
CA LYS A 116 -1.28 3.81 -8.71
C LYS A 116 -2.67 4.29 -9.14
N ALA A 117 -3.10 5.43 -8.58
CA ALA A 117 -4.45 5.98 -8.81
C ALA A 117 -4.74 6.36 -10.28
N ASN A 118 -3.71 6.54 -11.11
CA ASN A 118 -3.89 6.78 -12.55
C ASN A 118 -4.53 5.57 -13.28
N ILE A 119 -4.28 4.36 -12.79
CA ILE A 119 -4.88 3.12 -13.31
C ILE A 119 -6.00 2.63 -12.37
N MET A 120 -5.74 2.57 -11.07
CA MET A 120 -6.64 2.04 -10.05
C MET A 120 -7.43 3.16 -9.36
N LYS A 121 -8.36 3.77 -10.10
CA LYS A 121 -9.09 4.98 -9.67
C LYS A 121 -9.95 4.78 -8.42
N TYR A 122 -10.52 3.60 -8.22
CA TYR A 122 -11.51 3.36 -7.15
C TYR A 122 -10.93 2.70 -5.89
N SER A 123 -9.70 2.21 -5.94
CA SER A 123 -9.00 1.63 -4.79
C SER A 123 -7.84 2.55 -4.37
N ASP A 124 -6.79 2.62 -5.17
CA ASP A 124 -5.65 3.51 -4.92
C ASP A 124 -6.04 5.00 -5.01
N GLY A 125 -7.02 5.34 -5.85
CA GLY A 125 -7.59 6.70 -5.86
C GLY A 125 -8.36 7.05 -4.58
N LEU A 126 -9.07 6.08 -3.99
CA LEU A 126 -9.70 6.25 -2.67
C LEU A 126 -8.64 6.43 -1.58
N PHE A 127 -7.57 5.63 -1.60
CA PHE A 127 -6.44 5.81 -0.69
C PHE A 127 -5.82 7.22 -0.81
N LEU A 128 -5.60 7.70 -2.03
CA LEU A 128 -5.05 9.04 -2.28
C LEU A 128 -5.99 10.15 -1.80
N GLU A 129 -7.29 10.02 -2.02
CA GLU A 129 -8.29 10.98 -1.52
C GLU A 129 -8.25 11.07 0.01
N VAL A 130 -8.25 9.91 0.68
CA VAL A 130 -8.14 9.83 2.14
C VAL A 130 -6.82 10.41 2.61
N PHE A 131 -5.71 10.14 1.91
CA PHE A 131 -4.41 10.73 2.23
C PHE A 131 -4.48 12.25 2.23
N LYS A 132 -4.98 12.86 1.15
CA LYS A 132 -5.11 14.33 1.03
C LYS A 132 -5.99 14.92 2.12
N LYS A 133 -7.10 14.24 2.45
CA LYS A 133 -8.01 14.65 3.53
C LYS A 133 -7.32 14.61 4.89
N VAL A 134 -6.57 13.56 5.20
CA VAL A 134 -5.85 13.46 6.48
C VAL A 134 -4.71 14.47 6.52
N ALA A 135 -3.90 14.58 5.45
CA ALA A 135 -2.78 15.49 5.34
C ALA A 135 -3.17 16.96 5.59
N SER A 136 -4.36 17.39 5.16
CA SER A 136 -4.88 18.75 5.43
C SER A 136 -4.99 19.13 6.92
N LYS A 137 -4.90 18.14 7.83
CA LYS A 137 -4.93 18.33 9.29
C LYS A 137 -3.53 18.41 9.93
N TYR A 138 -2.47 18.35 9.12
CA TYR A 138 -1.07 18.36 9.55
C TYR A 138 -0.33 19.47 8.80
N ASP A 139 -0.24 20.65 9.40
CA ASP A 139 0.42 21.83 8.84
C ASP A 139 1.94 21.87 9.08
N ASP A 140 2.43 21.08 10.03
CA ASP A 140 3.83 20.97 10.45
C ASP A 140 4.64 19.90 9.70
N ILE A 141 3.97 19.06 8.88
CA ILE A 141 4.59 17.97 8.11
C ILE A 141 4.33 18.20 6.62
N GLU A 142 5.38 18.27 5.82
CA GLU A 142 5.26 18.35 4.37
C GLU A 142 4.59 17.07 3.83
N SER A 143 3.63 17.22 2.92
CA SER A 143 2.92 16.10 2.32
C SER A 143 2.99 16.15 0.80
N GLU A 144 3.30 15.02 0.18
CA GLU A 144 3.24 14.89 -1.28
C GLU A 144 2.76 13.48 -1.70
N ASP A 145 2.48 13.29 -2.99
CA ASP A 145 2.15 11.99 -3.55
C ASP A 145 3.01 11.64 -4.77
N ARG A 146 3.21 10.34 -4.98
CA ARG A 146 3.95 9.77 -6.12
C ARG A 146 3.27 8.50 -6.62
N ILE A 147 3.21 8.37 -7.94
CA ILE A 147 2.81 7.13 -8.58
C ILE A 147 3.92 6.07 -8.36
N VAL A 148 3.57 4.83 -8.03
CA VAL A 148 4.51 3.78 -7.59
C VAL A 148 5.65 3.47 -8.57
N ASP A 149 5.41 3.54 -9.87
CA ASP A 149 6.45 3.38 -10.90
C ASP A 149 7.47 4.51 -10.88
N ASN A 150 7.00 5.76 -10.78
CA ASN A 150 7.89 6.91 -10.58
C ASN A 150 8.62 6.78 -9.24
N MET A 151 7.92 6.38 -8.16
CA MET A 151 8.53 6.20 -6.85
C MET A 151 9.68 5.19 -6.87
N CYS A 152 9.50 4.04 -7.52
CA CYS A 152 10.57 3.06 -7.71
C CYS A 152 11.78 3.64 -8.43
N MET A 153 11.57 4.43 -9.50
CA MET A 153 12.66 5.12 -10.20
C MET A 153 13.35 6.14 -9.28
N GLN A 154 12.59 6.93 -8.53
CA GLN A 154 13.11 7.96 -7.64
C GLN A 154 13.90 7.37 -6.46
N LEU A 155 13.52 6.20 -5.93
CA LEU A 155 14.31 5.50 -4.90
C LEU A 155 15.66 4.98 -5.41
N VAL A 156 15.84 4.87 -6.71
CA VAL A 156 17.15 4.54 -7.32
C VAL A 156 17.92 5.83 -7.62
N GLN A 157 17.25 6.86 -8.13
CA GLN A 157 17.93 8.08 -8.56
C GLN A 157 18.29 9.02 -7.41
N LYS A 158 17.35 9.28 -6.50
CA LYS A 158 17.43 10.27 -5.42
C LYS A 158 16.66 9.83 -4.17
N PRO A 159 16.96 8.65 -3.58
CA PRO A 159 16.28 8.15 -2.38
C PRO A 159 16.37 9.10 -1.17
N GLU A 160 17.42 9.91 -1.07
CA GLU A 160 17.65 10.88 0.01
C GLU A 160 16.63 12.03 0.05
N LEU A 161 15.85 12.21 -1.02
CA LEU A 161 14.77 13.21 -1.05
C LEU A 161 13.52 12.76 -0.29
N TYR A 162 13.45 11.50 0.15
CA TYR A 162 12.27 10.92 0.80
C TYR A 162 12.54 10.62 2.27
N ASP A 163 11.50 10.77 3.08
CA ASP A 163 11.59 10.65 4.53
C ASP A 163 10.64 9.56 5.03
N VAL A 164 9.33 9.83 5.15
CA VAL A 164 8.32 8.78 5.41
C VAL A 164 7.55 8.47 4.14
N LEU A 165 7.49 7.20 3.75
CA LEU A 165 6.63 6.73 2.66
C LEU A 165 5.42 6.02 3.27
N VAL A 166 4.21 6.38 2.83
CA VAL A 166 2.98 5.68 3.22
C VAL A 166 2.34 4.99 2.02
N LEU A 167 1.99 3.72 2.18
CA LEU A 167 1.46 2.86 1.12
C LEU A 167 0.22 2.08 1.60
N PRO A 168 -0.70 1.75 0.67
CA PRO A 168 -1.75 0.77 0.92
C PRO A 168 -1.20 -0.67 1.01
#